data_AF-A0A528IS44-F1
#
_entry.id   AF-A0A528IS44-F1
#
_cell.length_a   1.000
_cell.length_b   1.000
_cell.length_c   1.000
_cell.angle_alpha   90.00
_cell.angle_beta   90.00
_cell.angle_gamma   90.00
#
_symmetry.space_group_name_H-M   'P 1'
#
loop_
_entity.id
_entity.type
_entity.pdbx_description
1 polymer ?
#
loop_
_entity_poly.entity_id
_entity_poly.type
_entity_poly.pdbx_seq_one_letter_code
_entity_poly.pdbx_strand_id
1 'polypeptide(L)'
;IVLLGFVLYPYVYLTTRAMFLTQAANLVEVSRTLGSGRGGVFWRVALPLARPAIAVGVSLALMEALNDIGASEFLGVKTLTVSVYTTWVTRSDLPGAAQIALAMLSLVVALVTIERWARRRQRYWSSPQKARSFTPHRLGTVSGLVVFALGLLPVFIGFIAPASYLVVEAWKRVRFAGLSPRLLSETLNTVTLSAMATLAILLFGVVIAYTARSLPGRITAALQRITTLGYAMPGTVVAIGILLPVAALDQMIDRAALAWLGAPTGLLLIGSGAALGYAYVARFLAIAVGSVEAGFSRIPRSFDHAARSL
;
A
#
# COMPACT_ATOMS: atom_id res chain seq x y z
N ILE A 1 -7.57 -5.12 16.90
CA ILE A 1 -8.02 -6.18 15.96
C ILE A 1 -9.38 -5.84 15.35
N VAL A 2 -10.46 -5.71 16.14
CA VAL A 2 -11.82 -5.44 15.61
C VAL A 2 -11.89 -4.20 14.73
N LEU A 3 -11.38 -3.05 15.21
CA LEU A 3 -11.37 -1.80 14.45
C LEU A 3 -10.63 -1.95 13.11
N LEU A 4 -9.34 -2.34 13.16
CA LEU A 4 -8.53 -2.54 11.95
C LEU A 4 -9.12 -3.59 11.00
N GLY A 5 -9.80 -4.63 11.52
CA GLY A 5 -10.50 -5.61 10.70
C GLY A 5 -11.61 -4.97 9.87
N PHE A 6 -12.42 -4.09 10.46
CA PHE A 6 -13.45 -3.34 9.75
C PHE A 6 -12.90 -2.21 8.86
N VAL A 7 -11.74 -1.64 9.18
CA VAL A 7 -11.09 -0.62 8.32
C VAL A 7 -10.47 -1.27 7.09
N LEU A 8 -9.79 -2.42 7.26
CA LEU A 8 -8.95 -3.04 6.23
C LEU A 8 -9.66 -4.15 5.45
N TYR A 9 -10.92 -4.48 5.78
CA TYR A 9 -11.71 -5.46 5.04
C TYR A 9 -11.79 -5.21 3.52
N PRO A 10 -11.79 -3.97 2.98
CA PRO A 10 -11.96 -3.75 1.54
C PRO A 10 -10.82 -4.40 0.73
N TYR A 11 -9.61 -4.47 1.28
CA TYR A 11 -8.46 -5.10 0.64
C TYR A 11 -8.72 -6.58 0.35
N VAL A 12 -9.33 -7.30 1.29
CA VAL A 12 -9.69 -8.72 1.12
C VAL A 12 -10.95 -8.85 0.28
N TYR A 13 -11.96 -8.02 0.52
CA TYR A 13 -13.24 -8.08 -0.17
C TYR A 13 -13.10 -7.84 -1.68
N LEU A 14 -12.39 -6.77 -2.08
CA LEU A 14 -12.28 -6.39 -3.49
C LEU A 14 -11.49 -7.41 -4.31
N THR A 15 -10.37 -7.93 -3.78
CA THR A 15 -9.58 -8.95 -4.47
C THR A 15 -10.37 -10.26 -4.60
N THR A 16 -11.05 -10.68 -3.54
CA THR A 16 -11.89 -11.87 -3.52
C THR A 16 -13.08 -11.74 -4.47
N ARG A 17 -13.73 -10.56 -4.48
CA ARG A 17 -14.85 -10.25 -5.38
C ARG A 17 -14.42 -10.28 -6.84
N ALA A 18 -13.27 -9.69 -7.16
CA ALA A 18 -12.74 -9.72 -8.52
C ALA A 18 -12.57 -11.16 -9.02
N MET A 19 -11.99 -12.05 -8.20
CA MET A 19 -11.85 -13.47 -8.54
C MET A 19 -13.18 -14.20 -8.72
N PHE A 20 -14.17 -13.92 -7.87
CA PHE A 20 -15.49 -14.51 -8.05
C PHE A 20 -16.12 -14.07 -9.37
N LEU A 21 -16.00 -12.79 -9.74
CA LEU A 21 -16.57 -12.28 -10.98
C LEU A 21 -15.89 -12.82 -12.24
N THR A 22 -14.60 -13.13 -12.20
CA THR A 22 -13.83 -13.57 -13.38
C THR A 22 -13.69 -15.08 -13.52
N GLN A 23 -13.61 -15.85 -12.42
CA GLN A 23 -13.14 -17.24 -12.45
C GLN A 23 -14.17 -18.26 -11.96
N ALA A 24 -15.15 -17.85 -11.16
CA ALA A 24 -16.04 -18.78 -10.49
C ALA A 24 -17.27 -19.20 -11.32
N ALA A 25 -17.75 -18.40 -12.28
CA ALA A 25 -19.05 -18.65 -12.91
C ALA A 25 -19.17 -20.02 -13.61
N ASN A 26 -18.24 -20.35 -14.51
CA ASN A 26 -18.30 -21.62 -15.26
C ASN A 26 -18.12 -22.84 -14.34
N LEU A 27 -17.19 -22.78 -13.38
CA LEU A 27 -16.92 -23.89 -12.44
C LEU A 27 -18.04 -24.07 -11.40
N VAL A 28 -18.69 -22.98 -11.00
CA VAL A 28 -19.86 -22.98 -10.12
C VAL A 28 -21.09 -23.57 -10.83
N GLU A 29 -21.29 -23.27 -12.11
CA GLU A 29 -22.37 -23.88 -12.90
C GLU A 29 -22.14 -25.39 -13.10
N VAL A 30 -20.94 -25.79 -13.54
CA VAL A 30 -20.60 -27.23 -13.74
C VAL A 30 -20.75 -28.03 -12.44
N SER A 31 -20.28 -27.50 -11.31
CA SER A 31 -20.43 -28.18 -10.02
C SER A 31 -21.89 -28.32 -9.58
N ARG A 32 -22.77 -27.37 -9.92
CA ARG A 32 -24.21 -27.50 -9.71
C ARG A 32 -24.83 -28.58 -10.60
N THR A 33 -24.43 -28.67 -11.87
CA THR A 33 -24.91 -29.72 -12.79
C THR A 33 -24.49 -31.12 -12.32
N LEU A 34 -23.34 -31.22 -11.64
CA LEU A 34 -22.86 -32.46 -11.00
C LEU A 34 -23.50 -32.75 -9.63
N GLY A 35 -24.59 -32.05 -9.26
CA GLY A 35 -25.37 -32.34 -8.05
C GLY A 35 -24.85 -31.69 -6.76
N SER A 36 -23.87 -30.78 -6.83
CA SER A 36 -23.42 -30.08 -5.61
C SER A 36 -24.42 -29.01 -5.17
N GLY A 37 -24.90 -29.11 -3.93
CA GLY A 37 -25.73 -28.09 -3.29
C GLY A 37 -25.00 -26.75 -3.09
N ARG A 38 -25.75 -25.66 -2.86
CA ARG A 38 -25.20 -24.28 -2.80
C ARG A 38 -24.03 -24.12 -1.81
N GLY A 39 -24.14 -24.69 -0.61
CA GLY A 39 -23.07 -24.69 0.38
C GLY A 39 -21.86 -25.53 -0.05
N GLY A 40 -22.10 -26.70 -0.66
CA GLY A 40 -21.05 -27.56 -1.20
C GLY A 40 -20.23 -26.87 -2.29
N VAL A 41 -20.90 -26.17 -3.21
CA VAL A 41 -20.24 -25.38 -4.26
C VAL A 41 -19.39 -24.25 -3.67
N PHE A 42 -19.89 -23.54 -2.66
CA PHE A 42 -19.12 -22.48 -2.01
C PHE A 42 -17.86 -23.03 -1.34
N TRP A 43 -17.99 -24.04 -0.48
CA TRP A 43 -16.87 -24.55 0.32
C TRP A 43 -15.87 -25.40 -0.47
N ARG A 44 -16.33 -26.16 -1.48
CA ARG A 44 -15.47 -27.09 -2.25
C ARG A 44 -14.93 -26.49 -3.54
N VAL A 45 -15.59 -25.47 -4.11
CA VAL A 45 -15.20 -24.89 -5.40
C VAL A 45 -14.86 -23.41 -5.26
N ALA A 46 -15.82 -22.57 -4.88
CA ALA A 46 -15.62 -21.12 -4.89
C ALA A 46 -14.53 -20.66 -3.92
N LEU A 47 -14.58 -21.10 -2.65
CA LEU A 47 -13.63 -20.67 -1.63
C LEU A 47 -12.20 -21.15 -1.93
N PRO A 48 -11.93 -22.42 -2.28
CA PRO A 48 -10.60 -22.87 -2.70
C PRO A 48 -10.04 -22.10 -3.90
N LEU A 49 -10.87 -21.77 -4.89
CA LEU A 49 -10.47 -20.96 -6.06
C LEU A 49 -10.15 -19.50 -5.68
N ALA A 50 -10.80 -18.96 -4.65
CA ALA A 50 -10.56 -17.61 -4.18
C ALA A 50 -9.36 -17.47 -3.23
N ARG A 51 -8.82 -18.58 -2.69
CA ARG A 51 -7.68 -18.57 -1.74
C ARG A 51 -6.49 -17.71 -2.21
N PRO A 52 -6.03 -17.75 -3.48
CA PRO A 52 -4.95 -16.89 -3.94
C PRO A 52 -5.26 -15.39 -3.77
N ALA A 53 -6.47 -14.96 -4.11
CA ALA A 53 -6.85 -13.55 -3.99
C ALA A 53 -7.14 -13.11 -2.56
N ILE A 54 -7.69 -14.02 -1.73
CA ILE A 54 -7.80 -13.79 -0.29
C ILE A 54 -6.40 -13.57 0.28
N ALA A 55 -5.42 -14.41 -0.06
CA ALA A 55 -4.04 -14.25 0.40
C ALA A 55 -3.41 -12.92 -0.04
N VAL A 56 -3.64 -12.49 -1.29
CA VAL A 56 -3.20 -11.16 -1.77
C VAL A 56 -3.85 -10.04 -0.96
N GLY A 57 -5.17 -10.09 -0.77
CA GLY A 57 -5.89 -9.07 -0.01
C GLY A 57 -5.48 -9.01 1.46
N VAL A 58 -5.26 -10.18 2.09
CA VAL A 58 -4.75 -10.29 3.46
C VAL A 58 -3.33 -9.73 3.56
N SER A 59 -2.47 -9.98 2.56
CA SER A 59 -1.12 -9.42 2.52
C SER A 59 -1.13 -7.90 2.49
N LEU A 60 -2.00 -7.30 1.68
CA LEU A 60 -2.19 -5.85 1.63
C LEU A 60 -2.72 -5.30 2.95
N ALA A 61 -3.74 -5.95 3.53
CA ALA A 61 -4.26 -5.57 4.84
C ALA A 61 -3.20 -5.67 5.95
N LEU A 62 -2.34 -6.70 5.94
CA LEU A 62 -1.24 -6.82 6.90
C LEU A 62 -0.20 -5.71 6.74
N MET A 63 0.14 -5.32 5.51
CA MET A 63 1.07 -4.20 5.25
C MET A 63 0.50 -2.88 5.79
N GLU A 64 -0.78 -2.61 5.56
CA GLU A 64 -1.43 -1.40 6.08
C GLU A 64 -1.57 -1.43 7.60
N ALA A 65 -1.89 -2.58 8.19
CA ALA A 65 -1.96 -2.73 9.65
C ALA A 65 -0.60 -2.52 10.33
N LEU A 66 0.49 -2.98 9.71
CA LEU A 66 1.85 -2.74 10.20
C LEU A 66 2.29 -1.28 10.01
N ASN A 67 1.63 -0.52 9.14
CA ASN A 67 1.91 0.89 8.96
C ASN A 67 1.06 1.80 9.86
N ASP A 68 0.07 1.26 10.57
CA ASP A 68 -0.81 2.03 11.43
C ASP A 68 -0.11 2.45 12.73
N ILE A 69 -0.06 3.76 12.95
CA ILE A 69 0.37 4.39 14.20
C ILE A 69 -0.82 5.05 14.89
N GLY A 70 -1.63 5.79 14.12
CA GLY A 70 -2.66 6.67 14.68
C GLY A 70 -3.74 5.93 15.46
N ALA A 71 -4.36 4.89 14.87
CA ALA A 71 -5.41 4.16 15.58
C ALA A 71 -4.83 3.36 16.76
N SER A 72 -3.64 2.78 16.58
CA SER A 72 -2.93 2.04 17.62
C SER A 72 -2.54 2.91 18.81
N GLU A 73 -1.99 4.09 18.57
CA GLU A 73 -1.62 5.07 19.61
C GLU A 73 -2.88 5.62 20.31
N PHE A 74 -3.90 5.99 19.55
CA PHE A 74 -5.18 6.48 20.10
C PHE A 74 -5.85 5.47 21.03
N LEU A 75 -5.83 4.18 20.67
CA LEU A 75 -6.38 3.10 21.48
C LEU A 75 -5.43 2.61 22.59
N GLY A 76 -4.22 3.18 22.72
CA GLY A 76 -3.22 2.76 23.69
C GLY A 76 -2.65 1.36 23.45
N VAL A 77 -2.72 0.85 22.21
CA VAL A 77 -2.23 -0.48 21.83
C VAL A 77 -0.75 -0.39 21.45
N LYS A 78 0.08 -1.15 22.17
CA LYS A 78 1.52 -1.23 21.89
C LYS A 78 1.78 -2.13 20.69
N THR A 79 2.01 -1.54 19.52
CA THR A 79 2.44 -2.22 18.29
C THR A 79 3.94 -2.01 18.04
N LEU A 80 4.56 -2.83 17.19
CA LEU A 80 5.96 -2.63 16.80
C LEU A 80 6.19 -1.23 16.21
N THR A 81 5.26 -0.74 15.40
CA THR A 81 5.33 0.57 14.75
C THR A 81 5.25 1.71 15.77
N VAL A 82 4.37 1.60 16.77
CA VAL A 82 4.31 2.53 17.90
C VAL A 82 5.57 2.44 18.76
N SER A 83 6.12 1.24 18.97
CA SER A 83 7.40 1.07 19.68
C SER A 83 8.58 1.73 18.96
N VAL A 84 8.64 1.63 17.63
CA VAL A 84 9.65 2.35 16.83
C VAL A 84 9.50 3.86 17.02
N TYR A 85 8.29 4.40 16.88
CA TYR A 85 8.01 5.83 17.03
C TYR A 85 8.33 6.35 18.43
N THR A 86 7.85 5.67 19.48
CA THR A 86 8.06 6.08 20.88
C THR A 86 9.52 5.96 21.32
N THR A 87 10.25 4.93 20.89
CA THR A 87 11.69 4.82 21.18
C THR A 87 12.48 5.94 20.51
N TRP A 88 12.14 6.30 19.27
CA TRP A 88 12.78 7.40 18.58
C TRP A 88 12.42 8.76 19.18
N VAL A 89 11.13 9.10 19.24
CA VAL A 89 10.67 10.46 19.55
C VAL A 89 10.59 10.70 21.06
N THR A 90 10.01 9.75 21.81
CA THR A 90 9.79 9.93 23.25
C THR A 90 11.05 9.63 24.05
N ARG A 91 11.82 8.59 23.68
CA ARG A 91 13.05 8.21 24.39
C ARG A 91 14.31 8.83 23.81
N SER A 92 14.22 9.53 22.68
CA SER A 92 15.38 10.09 21.96
C SER A 92 16.45 9.05 21.61
N ASP A 93 16.06 7.78 21.47
CA ASP A 93 16.96 6.65 21.23
C ASP A 93 16.83 6.16 19.78
N LEU A 94 17.52 6.86 18.87
CA LEU A 94 17.53 6.49 17.45
C LEU A 94 18.16 5.11 17.19
N PRO A 95 19.30 4.73 17.82
CA PRO A 95 19.84 3.38 17.69
C PRO A 95 18.87 2.28 18.14
N GLY A 96 18.21 2.46 19.29
CA GLY A 96 17.20 1.51 19.79
C GLY A 96 15.99 1.42 18.86
N ALA A 97 15.52 2.55 18.32
CA ALA A 97 14.44 2.56 17.34
C ALA A 97 14.83 1.84 16.03
N ALA A 98 16.09 1.98 15.59
CA ALA A 98 16.63 1.27 14.43
C ALA A 98 16.67 -0.25 14.65
N GLN A 99 17.02 -0.72 15.86
CA GLN A 99 17.00 -2.15 16.19
C GLN A 99 15.57 -2.73 16.10
N ILE A 100 14.58 -2.03 16.65
CA ILE A 100 13.17 -2.44 16.55
C ILE A 100 12.71 -2.40 15.09
N ALA A 101 13.10 -1.37 14.33
CA ALA A 101 12.77 -1.24 12.91
C ALA A 101 13.35 -2.41 12.07
N LEU A 102 14.58 -2.84 12.36
CA LEU A 102 15.21 -4.00 11.71
C LEU A 102 14.50 -5.31 12.06
N ALA A 103 14.08 -5.49 13.32
CA ALA A 103 13.29 -6.65 13.73
C ALA A 103 11.90 -6.67 13.07
N MET A 104 11.26 -5.52 12.93
CA MET A 104 9.99 -5.40 12.21
C MET A 104 10.18 -5.68 10.72
N LEU A 105 11.25 -5.16 10.11
CA LEU A 105 11.58 -5.39 8.71
C LEU A 105 11.84 -6.89 8.43
N SER A 106 12.58 -7.58 9.30
CA SER A 106 12.84 -9.01 9.13
C SER A 106 11.55 -9.83 9.20
N LEU A 107 10.63 -9.49 10.10
CA LEU A 107 9.29 -10.10 10.18
C LEU A 107 8.48 -9.87 8.91
N VAL A 108 8.45 -8.63 8.39
CA VAL A 108 7.77 -8.29 7.13
C VAL A 108 8.34 -9.09 5.96
N VAL A 109 9.67 -9.12 5.83
CA VAL A 109 10.34 -9.87 4.75
C VAL A 109 10.04 -11.36 4.86
N ALA A 110 10.04 -11.93 6.07
CA ALA A 110 9.67 -13.32 6.30
C ALA A 110 8.22 -13.60 5.87
N LEU A 111 7.25 -12.79 6.32
CA LEU A 111 5.84 -12.91 5.95
C LEU A 111 5.63 -12.83 4.43
N VAL A 112 6.21 -11.82 3.78
CA VAL A 112 6.11 -11.65 2.32
C VAL A 112 6.77 -12.80 1.58
N THR A 113 7.88 -13.34 2.09
CA THR A 113 8.58 -14.47 1.45
C THR A 113 7.78 -15.76 1.57
N ILE A 114 7.24 -16.06 2.77
CA ILE A 114 6.37 -17.22 3.02
C ILE A 114 5.14 -17.14 2.11
N GLU A 115 4.53 -15.96 2.02
CA GLU A 115 3.35 -15.73 1.20
C GLU A 115 3.65 -15.90 -0.30
N ARG A 116 4.74 -15.30 -0.79
CA ARG A 116 5.22 -15.49 -2.16
C ARG A 116 5.49 -16.96 -2.46
N TRP A 117 6.09 -17.70 -1.52
CA TRP A 117 6.38 -19.12 -1.67
C TRP A 117 5.10 -19.96 -1.71
N ALA A 118 4.15 -19.72 -0.81
CA ALA A 118 2.85 -20.38 -0.78
C ALA A 118 2.06 -20.19 -2.09
N ARG A 119 2.19 -19.03 -2.74
CA ARG A 119 1.56 -18.73 -4.04
C ARG A 119 2.19 -19.44 -5.23
N ARG A 120 3.46 -19.87 -5.17
CA ARG A 120 4.16 -20.46 -6.33
C ARG A 120 3.45 -21.67 -6.92
N ARG A 121 2.70 -22.41 -6.10
CA ARG A 121 1.97 -23.62 -6.49
C ARG A 121 0.52 -23.36 -6.94
N GLN A 122 0.04 -22.11 -6.89
CA GLN A 122 -1.37 -21.78 -7.15
C GLN A 122 -1.59 -20.94 -8.42
N ARG A 123 -0.76 -21.14 -9.46
CA ARG A 123 -1.03 -20.58 -10.80
C ARG A 123 -2.20 -21.33 -11.43
N TYR A 124 -3.42 -20.91 -11.08
CA TYR A 124 -4.60 -21.31 -11.83
C TYR A 124 -4.56 -20.60 -13.18
N TRP A 125 -4.53 -21.39 -14.25
CA TRP A 125 -4.58 -20.90 -15.62
C TRP A 125 -5.94 -20.22 -15.84
N SER A 126 -5.93 -18.89 -15.96
CA SER A 126 -7.10 -18.16 -16.46
C SER A 126 -7.18 -18.38 -17.96
N SER A 127 -8.09 -19.25 -18.40
CA SER A 127 -8.43 -19.34 -19.82
C SER A 127 -8.99 -17.98 -20.26
N PRO A 128 -8.52 -17.37 -21.36
CA PRO A 128 -8.99 -16.07 -21.85
C PRO A 128 -10.44 -16.10 -22.40
N GLN A 129 -11.14 -17.23 -22.21
CA GLN A 129 -12.53 -17.37 -22.60
C GLN A 129 -13.41 -16.43 -21.76
N LYS A 130 -14.19 -15.57 -22.43
CA LYS A 130 -15.10 -14.58 -21.82
C LYS A 130 -15.75 -15.15 -20.56
N ALA A 131 -15.32 -14.66 -19.40
CA ALA A 131 -15.95 -14.98 -18.13
C ALA A 131 -17.41 -14.57 -18.22
N ARG A 132 -18.33 -15.54 -18.23
CA ARG A 132 -19.75 -15.23 -18.10
C ARG A 132 -19.96 -14.65 -16.71
N SER A 133 -20.60 -13.49 -16.64
CA SER A 133 -20.96 -12.89 -15.35
C SER A 133 -22.04 -13.73 -14.67
N PHE A 134 -21.96 -13.88 -13.36
CA PHE A 134 -23.07 -14.42 -12.58
C PHE A 134 -24.36 -13.62 -12.86
N THR A 135 -25.46 -14.32 -13.08
CA THR A 135 -26.78 -13.70 -13.13
C THR A 135 -27.16 -13.23 -11.73
N PRO A 136 -27.47 -11.94 -11.53
CA PRO A 136 -27.87 -11.42 -10.22
C PRO A 136 -29.11 -12.14 -9.72
N HIS A 137 -29.06 -12.65 -8.50
CA HIS A 137 -30.24 -13.22 -7.85
C HIS A 137 -31.01 -12.11 -7.14
N ARG A 138 -32.28 -11.92 -7.51
CA ARG A 138 -33.15 -10.95 -6.83
C ARG A 138 -33.48 -11.48 -5.44
N LEU A 139 -33.11 -10.72 -4.42
CA LEU A 139 -33.48 -10.99 -3.03
C LEU A 139 -34.86 -10.37 -2.74
N GLY A 140 -35.65 -11.01 -1.88
CA GLY A 140 -36.85 -10.39 -1.32
C GLY A 140 -36.49 -9.17 -0.46
N THR A 141 -37.43 -8.26 -0.21
CA THR A 141 -37.18 -6.97 0.45
C THR A 141 -36.47 -7.11 1.80
N VAL A 142 -36.93 -8.03 2.66
CA VAL A 142 -36.34 -8.26 3.99
C VAL A 142 -34.91 -8.81 3.86
N SER A 143 -34.70 -9.83 3.02
CA SER A 143 -33.36 -10.38 2.78
C SER A 143 -32.41 -9.36 2.14
N GLY A 144 -32.94 -8.49 1.27
CA GLY A 144 -32.21 -7.38 0.67
C GLY A 144 -31.77 -6.36 1.72
N LEU A 145 -32.66 -5.97 2.64
CA LEU A 145 -32.34 -5.08 3.76
C LEU A 145 -31.28 -5.67 4.67
N VAL A 146 -31.35 -6.97 4.99
CA VAL A 146 -30.33 -7.63 5.83
C VAL A 146 -28.96 -7.63 5.13
N VAL A 147 -28.90 -8.01 3.85
CA VAL A 147 -27.64 -8.01 3.09
C VAL A 147 -27.07 -6.59 2.95
N PHE A 148 -27.94 -5.60 2.74
CA PHE A 148 -27.56 -4.19 2.69
C PHE A 148 -26.99 -3.71 4.04
N ALA A 149 -27.66 -4.01 5.15
CA ALA A 149 -27.19 -3.68 6.50
C ALA A 149 -25.84 -4.35 6.82
N LEU A 150 -25.66 -5.63 6.46
CA LEU A 150 -24.39 -6.33 6.60
C LEU A 150 -23.28 -5.70 5.74
N GLY A 151 -23.60 -5.20 4.55
CA GLY A 151 -22.66 -4.49 3.68
C GLY A 151 -22.27 -3.10 4.20
N LEU A 152 -23.20 -2.41 4.88
CA LEU A 152 -22.97 -1.11 5.51
C LEU A 152 -22.18 -1.21 6.82
N LEU A 153 -22.31 -2.32 7.55
CA LEU A 153 -21.76 -2.45 8.89
C LEU A 153 -20.24 -2.21 8.95
N PRO A 154 -19.41 -2.76 8.04
CA PRO A 154 -17.98 -2.41 8.01
C PRO A 154 -17.69 -0.95 7.70
N VAL A 155 -18.47 -0.31 6.83
CA VAL A 155 -18.31 1.12 6.50
C VAL A 155 -18.66 1.98 7.72
N PHE A 156 -19.72 1.62 8.43
CA PHE A 156 -20.14 2.34 9.62
C PHE A 156 -19.09 2.24 10.74
N ILE A 157 -18.64 1.03 11.07
CA ILE A 157 -17.68 0.79 12.15
C ILE A 157 -16.27 1.26 11.78
N GLY A 158 -15.83 0.99 10.54
CA GLY A 158 -14.48 1.28 10.07
C GLY A 158 -14.24 2.74 9.69
N PHE A 159 -15.28 3.48 9.27
CA PHE A 159 -15.12 4.86 8.80
C PHE A 159 -16.05 5.84 9.49
N ILE A 160 -17.37 5.64 9.43
CA ILE A 160 -18.34 6.66 9.87
C ILE A 160 -18.18 6.96 11.37
N ALA A 161 -18.17 5.93 12.22
CA ALA A 161 -18.05 6.12 13.67
C ALA A 161 -16.71 6.79 14.06
N PRO A 162 -15.52 6.32 13.62
CA PRO A 162 -14.26 6.99 13.90
C PRO A 162 -14.18 8.42 13.34
N ALA A 163 -14.62 8.64 12.09
CA ALA A 163 -14.59 9.96 11.46
C ALA A 163 -15.50 10.95 12.19
N SER A 164 -16.70 10.52 12.59
CA SER A 164 -17.64 11.36 13.34
C SER A 164 -17.06 11.77 14.70
N TYR A 165 -16.41 10.85 15.41
CA TYR A 165 -15.71 11.16 16.66
C TYR A 165 -14.60 12.20 16.44
N LEU A 166 -13.75 12.01 15.43
CA LEU A 166 -12.67 12.94 15.11
C LEU A 166 -13.21 14.32 14.71
N VAL A 167 -14.32 14.41 13.99
CA VAL A 167 -14.95 15.69 13.63
C VAL A 167 -15.47 16.40 14.88
N VAL A 168 -16.10 15.69 15.80
CA VAL A 168 -16.59 16.26 17.07
C VAL A 168 -15.43 16.76 17.92
N GLU A 169 -14.36 15.97 18.07
CA GLU A 169 -13.18 16.38 18.84
C GLU A 169 -12.43 17.54 18.17
N ALA A 170 -12.31 17.54 16.84
CA ALA A 170 -11.75 18.66 16.09
C ALA A 170 -12.57 19.95 16.32
N TRP A 171 -13.90 19.86 16.28
CA TRP A 171 -14.77 21.01 16.53
C TRP A 171 -14.61 21.55 17.96
N LYS A 172 -14.55 20.67 18.96
CA LYS A 172 -14.26 21.06 20.35
C LYS A 172 -12.93 21.78 20.47
N ARG A 173 -11.88 21.26 19.82
CA ARG A 173 -10.54 21.87 19.82
C ARG A 173 -10.51 23.25 19.17
N VAL A 174 -11.25 23.45 18.08
CA VAL A 174 -11.37 24.75 17.40
C VAL A 174 -12.16 25.75 18.25
N ARG A 175 -13.25 25.31 18.89
CA ARG A 175 -14.02 26.16 19.80
C ARG A 175 -13.23 26.59 21.03
N PHE A 176 -12.39 25.70 21.55
CA PHE A 176 -11.58 25.97 22.75
C PHE A 176 -10.38 26.90 22.48
N ALA A 177 -9.62 26.65 21.40
CA ALA A 177 -8.34 27.33 21.18
C ALA A 177 -8.15 27.86 19.75
N GLY A 178 -9.24 28.05 19.00
CA GLY A 178 -9.24 28.65 17.67
C GLY A 178 -8.54 27.80 16.60
N LEU A 179 -8.43 28.39 15.40
CA LEU A 179 -7.61 27.85 14.32
C LEU A 179 -6.19 28.40 14.44
N SER A 180 -5.19 27.52 14.27
CA SER A 180 -3.80 27.95 14.21
C SER A 180 -3.57 28.82 12.96
N PRO A 181 -2.94 30.01 13.07
CA PRO A 181 -2.56 30.82 11.91
C PRO A 181 -1.63 30.08 10.94
N ARG A 182 -0.88 29.09 11.44
CA ARG A 182 0.02 28.25 10.63
C ARG A 182 -0.71 27.16 9.86
N LEU A 183 -1.98 26.87 10.16
CA LEU A 183 -2.68 25.73 9.56
C LEU A 183 -2.71 25.82 8.04
N LEU A 184 -2.93 27.02 7.49
CA LEU A 184 -2.94 27.23 6.05
C LEU A 184 -1.55 27.03 5.44
N SER A 185 -0.49 27.56 6.05
CA SER A 185 0.88 27.40 5.57
C SER A 185 1.34 25.94 5.66
N GLU A 186 1.06 25.22 6.75
CA GLU A 186 1.39 23.80 6.88
C GLU A 186 0.63 22.93 5.85
N THR A 187 -0.64 23.28 5.59
CA THR A 187 -1.45 22.59 4.56
C THR A 187 -0.86 22.81 3.17
N LEU A 188 -0.52 24.06 2.83
CA LEU A 188 0.09 24.39 1.53
C LEU A 188 1.47 23.74 1.38
N ASN A 189 2.31 23.75 2.42
CA ASN A 189 3.60 23.06 2.41
C ASN A 189 3.45 21.55 2.19
N THR A 190 2.47 20.92 2.85
CA THR A 190 2.19 19.49 2.69
C THR A 190 1.70 19.16 1.29
N VAL A 191 0.78 19.96 0.74
CA VAL A 191 0.24 19.77 -0.62
C VAL A 191 1.30 19.98 -1.68
N THR A 192 2.09 21.06 -1.58
CA THR A 192 3.15 21.38 -2.55
C THR A 192 4.22 20.30 -2.57
N LEU A 193 4.72 19.88 -1.39
CA LEU A 193 5.72 18.82 -1.29
C LEU A 193 5.19 17.48 -1.82
N SER A 194 3.96 17.11 -1.46
CA SER A 194 3.32 15.88 -1.95
C SER A 194 3.11 15.90 -3.46
N ALA A 195 2.73 17.05 -4.03
CA ALA A 195 2.57 17.21 -5.48
C ALA A 195 3.90 17.08 -6.22
N MET A 196 4.96 17.74 -5.74
CA MET A 196 6.31 17.63 -6.31
C MET A 196 6.82 16.18 -6.26
N ALA A 197 6.67 15.50 -5.12
CA ALA A 197 7.06 14.11 -4.99
C ALA A 197 6.24 13.20 -5.92
N THR A 198 4.93 13.44 -6.04
CA THR A 198 4.05 12.68 -6.95
C THR A 198 4.51 12.80 -8.40
N LEU A 199 4.86 14.00 -8.86
CA LEU A 199 5.41 14.20 -10.21
C LEU A 199 6.71 13.42 -10.43
N ALA A 200 7.63 13.47 -9.46
CA ALA A 200 8.88 12.70 -9.52
C ALA A 200 8.62 11.18 -9.53
N ILE A 201 7.71 10.70 -8.69
CA ILE A 201 7.29 9.30 -8.63
C ILE A 201 6.70 8.83 -9.97
N LEU A 202 5.84 9.63 -10.59
CA LEU A 202 5.25 9.32 -11.89
C LEU A 202 6.31 9.28 -12.99
N LEU A 203 7.21 10.27 -13.03
CA LEU A 203 8.29 10.32 -13.99
C LEU A 203 9.20 9.09 -13.88
N PHE A 204 9.71 8.80 -12.69
CA PHE A 204 10.54 7.62 -12.46
C PHE A 204 9.78 6.31 -12.70
N GLY A 205 8.51 6.26 -12.31
CA GLY A 205 7.64 5.11 -12.53
C GLY A 205 7.49 4.78 -14.03
N VAL A 206 7.25 5.81 -14.85
CA VAL A 206 7.16 5.67 -16.31
C VAL A 206 8.50 5.22 -16.89
N VAL A 207 9.61 5.86 -16.51
CA VAL A 207 10.95 5.49 -17.01
C VAL A 207 11.28 4.04 -16.70
N ILE A 208 11.07 3.60 -15.46
CA ILE A 208 11.38 2.22 -15.03
C ILE A 208 10.48 1.21 -15.77
N ALA A 209 9.16 1.46 -15.81
CA ALA A 209 8.22 0.55 -16.46
C ALA A 209 8.44 0.48 -17.98
N TYR A 210 8.72 1.62 -18.62
CA TYR A 210 9.01 1.67 -20.06
C TYR A 210 10.33 0.97 -20.41
N THR A 211 11.37 1.15 -19.59
CA THR A 211 12.66 0.48 -19.76
C THR A 211 12.51 -1.04 -19.61
N ALA A 212 11.75 -1.50 -18.61
CA ALA A 212 11.47 -2.92 -18.41
C ALA A 212 10.68 -3.54 -19.57
N ARG A 213 9.78 -2.76 -20.19
CA ARG A 213 9.04 -3.17 -21.39
C ARG A 213 9.96 -3.27 -22.62
N SER A 214 10.78 -2.25 -22.84
CA SER A 214 11.60 -2.11 -24.05
C SER A 214 12.84 -3.00 -24.05
N LEU A 215 13.44 -3.23 -22.88
CA LEU A 215 14.68 -3.98 -22.68
C LEU A 215 14.47 -5.04 -21.58
N PRO A 216 13.75 -6.13 -21.87
CA PRO A 216 13.54 -7.20 -20.89
C PRO A 216 14.88 -7.88 -20.58
N GLY A 217 15.28 -7.88 -19.31
CA GLY A 217 16.55 -8.45 -18.88
C GLY A 217 16.62 -8.67 -17.36
N ARG A 218 17.72 -9.27 -16.90
CA ARG A 218 17.93 -9.54 -15.46
C ARG A 218 18.03 -8.25 -14.64
N ILE A 219 18.65 -7.21 -15.21
CA ILE A 219 18.83 -5.90 -14.56
C ILE A 219 17.50 -5.19 -14.39
N THR A 220 16.67 -5.10 -15.45
CA THR A 220 15.34 -4.46 -15.37
C THR A 220 14.41 -5.20 -14.42
N ALA A 221 14.47 -6.54 -14.39
CA ALA A 221 13.74 -7.34 -13.40
C ALA A 221 14.25 -7.12 -11.96
N ALA A 222 15.56 -6.91 -11.76
CA ALA A 222 16.13 -6.58 -10.45
C ALA A 222 15.69 -5.18 -9.98
N LEU A 223 15.75 -4.18 -10.86
CA LEU A 223 15.28 -2.81 -10.57
C LEU A 223 13.81 -2.78 -10.17
N GLN A 224 12.94 -3.49 -10.90
CA GLN A 224 11.53 -3.63 -10.52
C GLN A 224 11.35 -4.32 -9.15
N ARG A 225 12.19 -5.29 -8.80
CA ARG A 225 12.12 -5.91 -7.45
C ARG A 225 12.52 -4.92 -6.36
N ILE A 226 13.56 -4.11 -6.60
CA ILE A 226 14.01 -3.09 -5.65
C ILE A 226 12.90 -2.08 -5.39
N THR A 227 12.20 -1.60 -6.43
CA THR A 227 11.08 -0.66 -6.22
C THR A 227 9.99 -1.25 -5.35
N THR A 228 9.65 -2.54 -5.50
CA THR A 228 8.63 -3.20 -4.66
C THR A 228 9.00 -3.32 -3.18
N LEU A 229 10.29 -3.26 -2.82
CA LEU A 229 10.72 -3.31 -1.43
C LEU A 229 10.30 -2.05 -0.66
N GLY A 230 10.34 -0.89 -1.31
CA GLY A 230 10.01 0.39 -0.67
C GLY A 230 8.56 0.49 -0.21
N TYR A 231 7.63 -0.14 -0.91
CA TYR A 231 6.21 -0.21 -0.49
C TYR A 231 5.99 -1.19 0.67
N ALA A 232 6.78 -2.27 0.73
CA ALA A 232 6.63 -3.28 1.79
C ALA A 232 7.10 -2.77 3.16
N MET A 233 7.98 -1.77 3.21
CA MET A 233 8.51 -1.23 4.46
C MET A 233 7.50 -0.30 5.15
N PRO A 234 7.26 -0.42 6.47
CA PRO A 234 6.49 0.57 7.22
C PRO A 234 7.13 1.96 7.17
N GLY A 235 6.33 3.02 7.20
CA GLY A 235 6.79 4.40 7.02
C GLY A 235 7.83 4.83 8.04
N THR A 236 7.71 4.36 9.29
CA THR A 236 8.69 4.62 10.35
C THR A 236 10.03 3.94 10.10
N VAL A 237 10.04 2.75 9.51
CA VAL A 237 11.28 2.05 9.13
C VAL A 237 11.97 2.79 8.01
N VAL A 238 11.20 3.23 7.01
CA VAL A 238 11.72 4.05 5.91
C VAL A 238 12.31 5.35 6.46
N ALA A 239 11.60 6.04 7.36
CA ALA A 239 12.08 7.28 7.97
C ALA A 239 13.42 7.08 8.71
N ILE A 240 13.50 6.10 9.61
CA ILE A 240 14.73 5.82 10.38
C ILE A 240 15.86 5.34 9.49
N GLY A 241 15.55 4.45 8.54
CA GLY A 241 16.54 3.89 7.61
C GLY A 241 17.15 4.93 6.67
N ILE A 242 16.41 6.00 6.36
CA ILE A 242 16.88 7.09 5.51
C ILE A 242 17.57 8.18 6.33
N LEU A 243 17.11 8.44 7.57
CA LEU A 243 17.59 9.57 8.38
C LEU A 243 19.10 9.54 8.59
N LEU A 244 19.66 8.39 8.98
CA LEU A 244 21.10 8.25 9.24
C LEU A 244 21.95 8.44 7.97
N PRO A 245 21.70 7.73 6.85
CA PRO A 245 22.42 7.96 5.60
C PRO A 245 22.30 9.39 5.07
N VAL A 246 21.11 9.98 5.13
CA VAL A 246 20.89 11.35 4.63
C VAL A 246 21.59 12.37 5.51
N ALA A 247 21.58 12.20 6.84
CA ALA A 247 22.33 13.07 7.74
C ALA A 247 23.85 12.97 7.50
N ALA A 248 24.37 11.77 7.26
CA ALA A 248 25.77 11.57 6.92
C ALA A 248 26.13 12.23 5.57
N LEU A 249 25.24 12.12 4.59
CA LEU A 249 25.39 12.77 3.29
C LEU A 249 25.37 14.30 3.41
N ASP A 250 24.44 14.86 4.19
CA ASP A 250 24.38 16.31 4.47
C ASP A 250 25.67 16.81 5.09
N GLN A 251 26.20 16.11 6.10
CA GLN A 251 27.47 16.48 6.72
C GLN A 251 28.67 16.32 5.79
N MET A 252 28.61 15.40 4.82
CA MET A 252 29.65 15.25 3.81
C MET A 252 29.63 16.40 2.82
N ILE A 253 28.42 16.79 2.37
CA ILE A 253 28.22 17.94 1.47
C ILE A 253 28.68 19.23 2.16
N ASP A 254 28.28 19.44 3.41
CA ASP A 254 28.67 20.63 4.18
C ASP A 254 30.19 20.75 4.35
N ARG A 255 30.86 19.65 4.71
CA ARG A 255 32.33 19.61 4.82
C ARG A 255 33.03 19.88 3.49
N ALA A 256 32.51 19.32 2.40
CA ALA A 256 33.07 19.56 1.07
C ALA A 256 32.87 21.02 0.62
N ALA A 257 31.67 21.58 0.84
CA ALA A 257 31.37 22.96 0.52
C ALA A 257 32.23 23.93 1.34
N LEU A 258 32.41 23.68 2.63
CA LEU A 258 33.29 24.49 3.46
C LEU A 258 34.74 24.44 2.96
N ALA A 259 35.23 23.27 2.58
CA ALA A 259 36.60 23.10 2.10
C ALA A 259 36.84 23.75 0.72
N TRP A 260 35.84 23.76 -0.16
CA TRP A 260 36.02 24.19 -1.56
C TRP A 260 35.51 25.61 -1.82
N LEU A 261 34.45 26.03 -1.13
CA LEU A 261 33.75 27.31 -1.34
C LEU A 261 33.93 28.26 -0.15
N GLY A 262 34.48 27.80 0.98
CA GLY A 262 34.67 28.59 2.19
C GLY A 262 33.37 28.97 2.91
N ALA A 263 32.22 28.41 2.49
CA ALA A 263 30.91 28.70 3.04
C ALA A 263 30.19 27.40 3.46
N PRO A 264 29.61 27.35 4.67
CA PRO A 264 28.82 26.19 5.10
C PRO A 264 27.48 26.16 4.37
N THR A 265 27.05 24.96 3.97
CA THR A 265 25.71 24.75 3.39
C THR A 265 24.68 24.39 4.46
N GLY A 266 25.13 23.96 5.64
CA GLY A 266 24.29 23.42 6.69
C GLY A 266 23.61 22.12 6.26
N LEU A 267 22.46 21.83 6.87
CA LEU A 267 21.64 20.65 6.58
C LEU A 267 20.81 20.86 5.31
N LEU A 268 21.45 20.74 4.15
CA LEU A 268 20.82 21.06 2.87
C LEU A 268 19.64 20.12 2.55
N LEU A 269 19.81 18.80 2.68
CA LEU A 269 18.78 17.80 2.34
C LEU A 269 17.70 17.69 3.41
N ILE A 270 18.09 17.68 4.68
CA ILE A 270 17.15 17.60 5.80
C ILE A 270 16.40 18.93 5.96
N GLY A 271 17.10 20.07 5.86
CA GLY A 271 16.53 21.41 6.05
C GLY A 271 15.64 21.87 4.90
N SER A 272 15.89 21.42 3.66
CA SER A 272 15.07 21.78 2.48
C SER A 272 13.82 20.91 2.29
N GLY A 273 13.66 19.81 3.04
CA GLY A 273 12.61 18.82 2.82
C GLY A 273 12.91 17.82 1.69
N ALA A 274 14.07 17.90 1.04
CA ALA A 274 14.51 16.92 0.03
C ALA A 274 14.58 15.49 0.60
N ALA A 275 14.97 15.34 1.88
CA ALA A 275 14.95 14.07 2.59
C ALA A 275 13.53 13.44 2.63
N LEU A 276 12.50 14.27 2.86
CA LEU A 276 11.10 13.85 2.87
C LEU A 276 10.62 13.51 1.44
N GLY A 277 11.01 14.30 0.45
CA GLY A 277 10.77 13.99 -0.96
C GLY A 277 11.36 12.64 -1.37
N TYR A 278 12.62 12.37 -1.00
CA TYR A 278 13.25 11.07 -1.21
C TYR A 278 12.51 9.92 -0.50
N ALA A 279 12.08 10.13 0.74
CA ALA A 279 11.29 9.13 1.47
C ALA A 279 9.95 8.82 0.76
N TYR A 280 9.27 9.84 0.21
CA TYR A 280 8.08 9.63 -0.62
C TYR A 280 8.38 8.85 -1.89
N VAL A 281 9.44 9.21 -2.62
CA VAL A 281 9.84 8.46 -3.82
C VAL A 281 10.13 7.00 -3.47
N ALA A 282 10.99 6.75 -2.47
CA ALA A 282 11.34 5.41 -2.05
C ALA A 282 10.11 4.56 -1.68
N ARG A 283 9.15 5.16 -0.95
CA ARG A 283 7.95 4.46 -0.48
C ARG A 283 6.93 4.19 -1.59
N PHE A 284 6.65 5.18 -2.43
CA PHE A 284 5.49 5.15 -3.34
C PHE A 284 5.84 4.81 -4.79
N LEU A 285 7.12 4.71 -5.15
CA LEU A 285 7.56 4.37 -6.51
C LEU A 285 7.00 3.04 -7.02
N ALA A 286 6.85 2.03 -6.15
CA ALA A 286 6.26 0.74 -6.53
C ALA A 286 4.82 0.87 -7.09
N ILE A 287 4.03 1.79 -6.52
CA ILE A 287 2.64 2.01 -6.90
C ILE A 287 2.59 2.58 -8.32
N ALA A 288 3.44 3.56 -8.63
CA ALA A 288 3.53 4.14 -9.96
C ALA A 288 4.04 3.14 -10.99
N VAL A 289 5.14 2.42 -10.70
CA VAL A 289 5.68 1.39 -11.60
C VAL A 289 4.61 0.32 -11.90
N GLY A 290 3.93 -0.21 -10.88
CA GLY A 290 2.91 -1.23 -11.05
C GLY A 290 1.68 -0.73 -11.83
N SER A 291 1.27 0.53 -11.61
CA SER A 291 0.15 1.14 -12.34
C SER A 291 0.48 1.36 -13.82
N VAL A 292 1.69 1.85 -14.10
CA VAL A 292 2.16 2.06 -15.48
C VAL A 292 2.35 0.73 -16.20
N GLU A 293 2.91 -0.29 -15.53
CA GLU A 293 3.05 -1.64 -16.07
C GLU A 293 1.68 -2.26 -16.40
N ALA A 294 0.70 -2.10 -15.51
CA ALA A 294 -0.68 -2.54 -15.77
C ALA A 294 -1.28 -1.81 -16.99
N GLY A 295 -1.01 -0.51 -17.15
CA GLY A 295 -1.39 0.24 -18.35
C GLY A 295 -0.73 -0.30 -19.62
N PHE A 296 0.59 -0.47 -19.61
CA PHE A 296 1.35 -0.99 -20.75
C PHE A 296 0.97 -2.43 -21.12
N SER A 297 0.61 -3.28 -20.16
CA SER A 297 0.19 -4.66 -20.46
C SER A 297 -1.05 -4.76 -21.36
N ARG A 298 -1.85 -3.68 -21.44
CA ARG A 298 -3.01 -3.58 -22.35
C ARG A 298 -2.63 -3.15 -23.77
N ILE A 299 -1.41 -2.66 -23.98
CA ILE A 299 -0.92 -2.18 -25.29
C ILE A 299 -0.07 -3.29 -25.93
N PRO A 300 -0.51 -3.87 -27.07
CA PRO A 300 0.28 -4.87 -27.81
C PRO A 300 1.67 -4.35 -28.20
N ARG A 301 2.69 -5.21 -28.12
CA ARG A 301 4.08 -4.87 -28.54
C ARG A 301 4.20 -4.59 -30.05
N SER A 302 3.24 -5.03 -30.85
CA SER A 302 3.21 -4.77 -32.29
C SER A 302 3.16 -3.27 -32.63
N PHE A 303 2.53 -2.44 -31.78
CA PHE A 303 2.54 -0.99 -31.96
C PHE A 303 3.94 -0.40 -31.80
N ASP A 304 4.71 -0.89 -30.82
CA ASP A 304 6.10 -0.45 -30.60
C ASP A 304 6.99 -0.84 -31.79
N HIS A 305 6.74 -2.02 -32.38
CA HIS A 305 7.49 -2.47 -33.57
C HIS A 305 7.13 -1.65 -34.82
N ALA A 306 5.84 -1.39 -35.04
CA ALA A 306 5.38 -0.58 -36.17
C ALA A 306 5.92 0.85 -36.13
N ALA A 307 5.94 1.47 -34.94
CA ALA A 307 6.49 2.81 -34.73
C ALA A 307 8.02 2.88 -34.94
N ARG A 308 8.75 1.76 -34.76
CA ARG A 308 10.20 1.70 -35.03
C ARG A 308 10.53 1.42 -36.50
N SER A 309 9.57 0.89 -37.26
CA SER A 309 9.75 0.59 -38.69
C SER A 309 9.35 1.73 -39.63
N LEU A 310 8.63 2.72 -39.13
CA LEU A 310 8.29 3.97 -39.81
C LEU A 310 9.35 5.04 -39.49
#